data_AF-A0A453CK58-F1
#
_entry.id   AF-A0A453CK58-F1
#
_cell.length_a   1.000
_cell.length_b   1.000
_cell.length_c   1.000
_cell.angle_alpha   90.00
_cell.angle_beta   90.00
_cell.angle_gamma   90.00
#
_symmetry.space_group_name_H-M   'P 1'
#
loop_
_entity.id
_entity.type
_entity.pdbx_description
1 polymer ?
#
loop_
_entity_poly.entity_id
_entity_poly.type
_entity_poly.pdbx_seq_one_letter_code
_entity_poly.pdbx_strand_id
1 'polypeptide(L)'
;MVFVKASSRPSDILPKLRSLAGFCADEEMELYEEIKFEPSAMCDAIDANITFSESQIGQGDIICYQKSSKSLSHHAYPSVQIFFNRIHDLKAVVPGEQMKILALEEEVARLKRQSDLQTEKANIECQRFKCERDNAVRQLNELQDQNPQIFLEFPITNLLQATQNFSDLCKVGDTEYGCVYKGIIHDTTVAIKLSRSDTLFQQEVSILRQGRHPNIVNCIGKCSEVSALVYEWLPKGNLQDHIVCAHGSPPLSWQIRTQIIGEICSALLFLHSREPHALVHGDLRPCNILVDANFRSKICNFGMLTLFLQPGDHQPALTARLPYLEPELLTTGELTPLSDVYSLGVIILCLLTGLPPLIIAKKVSEALVNNSLHTLIDKSAGNWPYVQSQAVSRHWS
;
A
#
# COMPACT_ATOMS: atom_id res chain seq x y z
N MET A 1 -14.99 -51.43 -11.41
CA MET A 1 -16.35 -51.85 -11.80
C MET A 1 -17.17 -50.65 -12.19
N VAL A 2 -17.97 -50.75 -13.26
CA VAL A 2 -18.87 -49.68 -13.75
C VAL A 2 -20.34 -50.03 -13.55
N PHE A 3 -21.16 -49.09 -13.05
CA PHE A 3 -22.61 -49.25 -12.82
C PHE A 3 -23.44 -48.56 -13.91
N VAL A 4 -24.52 -49.19 -14.37
CA VAL A 4 -25.56 -48.58 -15.23
C VAL A 4 -26.93 -49.13 -14.79
N LYS A 5 -27.91 -48.25 -14.55
CA LYS A 5 -29.26 -48.66 -14.12
C LYS A 5 -30.07 -49.19 -15.31
N ALA A 6 -30.83 -50.25 -15.06
CA ALA A 6 -31.55 -51.03 -16.04
C ALA A 6 -32.70 -50.27 -16.73
N SER A 7 -32.37 -49.52 -17.78
CA SER A 7 -33.24 -49.37 -18.95
C SER A 7 -32.44 -48.77 -20.11
N SER A 8 -32.31 -49.55 -21.18
CA SER A 8 -31.72 -49.22 -22.49
C SER A 8 -30.20 -49.37 -22.68
N ARG A 9 -29.85 -50.57 -23.18
CA ARG A 9 -28.65 -50.93 -24.00
C ARG A 9 -27.28 -50.48 -23.47
N PRO A 10 -26.74 -51.18 -22.45
CA PRO A 10 -25.36 -50.99 -22.00
C PRO A 10 -24.34 -51.13 -23.15
N SER A 11 -24.58 -52.05 -24.10
CA SER A 11 -23.73 -52.31 -25.27
C SER A 11 -23.41 -51.07 -26.10
N ASP A 12 -24.36 -50.13 -26.20
CA ASP A 12 -24.28 -49.02 -27.15
C ASP A 12 -23.45 -47.85 -26.57
N ILE A 13 -23.26 -47.81 -25.25
CA ILE A 13 -22.47 -46.82 -24.53
C ILE A 13 -21.08 -47.33 -24.11
N LEU A 14 -20.87 -48.66 -24.10
CA LEU A 14 -19.59 -49.30 -23.72
C LEU A 14 -18.36 -48.74 -24.48
N PRO A 15 -18.38 -48.54 -25.80
CA PRO A 15 -17.21 -48.02 -26.51
C PRO A 15 -16.83 -46.60 -26.06
N LYS A 16 -17.85 -45.77 -25.74
CA LYS A 16 -17.66 -44.39 -25.30
C LYS A 16 -17.14 -44.32 -23.87
N LEU A 17 -17.64 -45.19 -22.99
CA LEU A 17 -17.13 -45.35 -21.62
C LEU A 17 -15.69 -45.87 -21.59
N ARG A 18 -15.33 -46.82 -22.46
CA ARG A 18 -13.94 -47.28 -22.62
C ARG A 18 -13.00 -46.15 -23.02
N SER A 19 -13.43 -45.30 -23.97
CA SER A 19 -12.65 -44.13 -24.39
C SER A 19 -12.47 -43.11 -23.26
N LEU A 20 -13.50 -42.85 -22.46
CA LEU A 20 -13.45 -41.86 -21.37
C LEU A 20 -12.59 -42.32 -20.19
N ALA A 21 -12.71 -43.58 -19.80
CA ALA A 21 -11.95 -44.16 -18.69
C ALA A 21 -10.57 -44.70 -19.11
N GLY A 22 -10.21 -44.55 -20.40
CA GLY A 22 -8.90 -44.94 -20.93
C GLY A 22 -8.63 -46.45 -20.87
N PHE A 23 -9.64 -47.27 -21.20
CA PHE A 23 -9.50 -48.71 -21.36
C PHE A 23 -9.16 -49.07 -22.81
N CYS A 24 -8.22 -50.01 -23.00
CA CYS A 24 -7.93 -50.57 -24.33
C CYS A 24 -9.06 -51.54 -24.77
N ALA A 25 -9.20 -51.76 -26.08
CA ALA A 25 -10.31 -52.55 -26.64
C ALA A 25 -10.37 -54.02 -26.15
N ASP A 26 -9.22 -54.52 -25.71
CA ASP A 26 -8.89 -55.85 -25.21
C ASP A 26 -8.94 -55.98 -23.67
N GLU A 27 -9.19 -54.90 -22.93
CA GLU A 27 -9.41 -54.96 -21.49
C GLU A 27 -10.84 -55.40 -21.15
N GLU A 28 -10.96 -56.44 -20.31
CA GLU A 28 -12.25 -56.95 -19.84
C GLU A 28 -12.96 -55.91 -18.98
N MET A 29 -14.24 -55.68 -19.29
CA MET A 29 -15.07 -54.71 -18.59
C MET A 29 -16.31 -55.44 -18.08
N GLU A 30 -16.44 -55.53 -16.76
CA GLU A 30 -17.57 -56.18 -16.11
C GLU A 30 -18.58 -55.14 -15.59
N LEU A 31 -19.86 -55.43 -15.83
CA LEU A 31 -21.01 -54.63 -15.44
C LEU A 31 -21.73 -55.32 -14.28
N TYR A 32 -22.08 -54.57 -13.23
CA TYR A 32 -22.76 -55.09 -12.04
C TYR A 32 -23.97 -54.21 -11.67
N GLU A 33 -25.03 -54.83 -11.14
CA GLU A 33 -26.31 -54.17 -10.81
C GLU A 33 -26.39 -53.55 -9.41
N GLU A 34 -25.38 -53.72 -8.54
CA GLU A 34 -25.33 -53.10 -7.20
C GLU A 34 -23.89 -53.00 -6.65
N ILE A 35 -23.55 -51.93 -5.92
CA ILE A 35 -22.17 -51.67 -5.43
C ILE A 35 -22.03 -52.05 -3.95
N LYS A 36 -20.96 -52.79 -3.61
CA LYS A 36 -20.36 -52.81 -2.26
C LYS A 36 -19.16 -51.85 -2.25
N PHE A 37 -19.26 -50.73 -1.56
CA PHE A 37 -18.20 -49.71 -1.54
C PHE A 37 -16.97 -50.21 -0.76
N GLU A 38 -15.79 -50.24 -1.40
CA GLU A 38 -14.51 -50.35 -0.70
C GLU A 38 -13.83 -48.97 -0.59
N PRO A 39 -13.24 -48.60 0.58
CA PRO A 39 -12.74 -47.24 0.84
C PRO A 39 -11.55 -46.77 -0.02
N SER A 40 -10.94 -47.65 -0.80
CA SER A 40 -9.74 -47.37 -1.61
C SER A 40 -10.04 -47.01 -3.07
N ALA A 41 -11.32 -46.91 -3.46
CA ALA A 41 -11.71 -46.61 -4.83
C ALA A 41 -11.58 -45.11 -5.16
N MET A 42 -10.79 -44.77 -6.18
CA MET A 42 -10.80 -43.44 -6.81
C MET A 42 -11.95 -43.36 -7.82
N CYS A 43 -12.74 -42.30 -7.75
CA CYS A 43 -13.85 -42.02 -8.66
C CYS A 43 -13.65 -40.65 -9.31
N ASP A 44 -13.79 -40.57 -10.63
CA ASP A 44 -13.83 -39.30 -11.37
C ASP A 44 -15.28 -38.92 -11.68
N ALA A 45 -15.61 -37.64 -11.51
CA ALA A 45 -16.94 -37.12 -11.80
C ALA A 45 -17.12 -36.90 -13.31
N ILE A 46 -18.18 -37.47 -13.89
CA ILE A 46 -18.52 -37.31 -15.31
C ILE A 46 -19.67 -36.31 -15.44
N ASP A 47 -19.48 -35.27 -16.25
CA ASP A 47 -20.58 -34.37 -16.61
C ASP A 47 -21.41 -35.01 -17.74
N ALA A 48 -22.60 -35.49 -17.37
CA ALA A 48 -23.50 -36.21 -18.27
C ALA A 48 -24.00 -35.34 -19.44
N ASN A 49 -24.18 -34.04 -19.24
CA ASN A 49 -24.79 -33.14 -20.22
C ASN A 49 -23.84 -32.80 -21.37
N ILE A 50 -22.54 -32.84 -21.12
CA ILE A 50 -21.50 -32.60 -22.14
C ILE A 50 -21.16 -33.90 -22.86
N THR A 51 -21.26 -35.02 -22.15
CA THR A 51 -20.65 -36.28 -22.58
C THR A 51 -21.64 -37.22 -23.27
N PHE A 52 -22.93 -37.16 -22.94
CA PHE A 52 -23.95 -38.05 -23.50
C PHE A 52 -25.19 -37.28 -23.96
N SER A 53 -25.94 -37.83 -24.92
CA SER A 53 -27.24 -37.26 -25.31
C SER A 53 -28.34 -37.70 -24.33
N GLU A 54 -29.42 -36.91 -24.18
CA GLU A 54 -30.55 -37.23 -23.29
C GLU A 54 -31.19 -38.61 -23.54
N SER A 55 -31.00 -39.17 -24.74
CA SER A 55 -31.47 -40.51 -25.10
C SER A 55 -30.59 -41.67 -24.60
N GLN A 56 -29.39 -41.38 -24.07
CA GLN A 56 -28.36 -42.35 -23.69
C GLN A 56 -28.18 -42.51 -22.18
N ILE A 57 -28.55 -41.49 -21.39
CA ILE A 57 -28.49 -41.49 -19.91
C ILE A 57 -29.67 -40.68 -19.38
N GLY A 58 -30.42 -41.21 -18.41
CA GLY A 58 -31.57 -40.55 -17.80
C GLY A 58 -31.23 -39.72 -16.57
N GLN A 59 -32.18 -38.92 -16.11
CA GLN A 59 -32.01 -38.10 -14.90
C GLN A 59 -31.95 -38.99 -13.65
N GLY A 60 -30.79 -39.03 -12.98
CA GLY A 60 -30.55 -39.81 -11.77
C GLY A 60 -29.58 -41.00 -11.92
N ASP A 61 -28.97 -41.17 -13.09
CA ASP A 61 -27.96 -42.21 -13.31
C ASP A 61 -26.57 -41.77 -12.81
N ILE A 62 -25.90 -42.63 -12.05
CA ILE A 62 -24.54 -42.42 -11.56
C ILE A 62 -23.64 -43.48 -12.19
N ILE A 63 -22.66 -43.05 -12.98
CA ILE A 63 -21.64 -43.93 -13.57
C ILE A 63 -20.34 -43.76 -12.78
N CYS A 64 -20.05 -44.71 -11.89
CA CYS A 64 -18.75 -44.80 -11.22
C CYS A 64 -17.94 -45.89 -11.89
N TYR A 65 -16.64 -45.71 -12.13
CA TYR A 65 -15.75 -46.79 -12.56
C TYR A 65 -14.58 -46.96 -11.59
N GLN A 66 -14.05 -48.18 -11.49
CA GLN A 66 -12.83 -48.48 -10.74
C GLN A 66 -11.91 -49.27 -11.66
N LYS A 67 -10.69 -48.76 -11.86
CA LYS A 67 -9.62 -49.46 -12.55
C LYS A 67 -8.90 -50.32 -11.52
N SER A 68 -9.08 -51.63 -11.61
CA SER A 68 -8.27 -52.56 -10.82
C SER A 68 -6.82 -52.37 -11.25
N SER A 69 -5.96 -51.89 -10.35
CA SER A 69 -4.56 -52.24 -10.49
C SER A 69 -4.53 -53.75 -10.30
N LYS A 70 -4.34 -54.51 -11.38
CA LYS A 70 -4.10 -55.94 -11.26
C LYS A 70 -2.97 -56.09 -10.25
N SER A 71 -3.29 -56.72 -9.12
CA SER A 71 -2.30 -57.08 -8.12
C SER A 71 -1.19 -57.80 -8.86
N LEU A 72 0.02 -57.24 -8.86
CA LEU A 72 1.21 -57.96 -9.26
C LEU A 72 1.31 -59.16 -8.33
N SER A 73 0.83 -60.30 -8.81
CA SER A 73 1.02 -61.61 -8.21
C SER A 73 2.52 -61.87 -8.10
N HIS A 74 3.03 -61.79 -6.87
CA HIS A 74 4.30 -62.32 -6.38
C HIS A 74 5.14 -63.12 -7.39
N HIS A 75 5.94 -62.46 -8.23
CA HIS A 75 7.10 -63.07 -8.88
C HIS A 75 8.23 -62.04 -8.97
N ALA A 76 9.27 -62.30 -8.17
CA ALA A 76 10.65 -61.81 -8.20
C ALA A 76 10.91 -60.43 -8.84
N TYR A 77 11.34 -59.48 -8.02
CA TYR A 77 12.00 -58.24 -8.48
C TYR A 77 13.04 -58.57 -9.57
N PRO A 78 12.85 -58.13 -10.84
CA PRO A 78 13.95 -58.11 -11.78
C PRO A 78 14.89 -57.01 -11.31
N SER A 79 16.20 -57.29 -11.32
CA SER A 79 17.23 -56.40 -10.78
C SER A 79 17.03 -54.94 -11.17
N VAL A 80 17.49 -54.01 -10.32
CA VAL A 80 17.51 -52.56 -10.55
C VAL A 80 18.01 -52.20 -11.97
N GLN A 81 18.87 -53.04 -12.55
CA GLN A 81 19.35 -52.95 -13.92
C GLN A 81 18.25 -53.05 -15.00
N ILE A 82 17.27 -53.94 -14.83
CA ILE A 82 16.15 -54.13 -15.78
C ILE A 82 15.14 -52.98 -15.66
N PHE A 83 14.94 -52.44 -14.46
CA PHE A 83 14.14 -51.24 -14.25
C PHE A 83 14.77 -50.01 -14.94
N PHE A 84 16.08 -49.82 -14.79
CA PHE A 84 16.79 -48.75 -15.50
C PHE A 84 16.75 -48.93 -17.02
N ASN A 85 16.90 -50.15 -17.54
CA ASN A 85 16.76 -50.43 -18.97
C ASN A 85 15.33 -50.14 -19.47
N ARG A 86 14.29 -50.43 -18.68
CA ARG A 86 12.90 -50.18 -19.06
C ARG A 86 12.53 -48.69 -19.03
N ILE A 87 13.10 -47.90 -18.10
CA ILE A 87 12.99 -46.43 -18.09
C ILE A 87 13.79 -45.82 -19.25
N HIS A 88 14.93 -46.42 -19.60
CA HIS A 88 15.72 -46.02 -20.76
C HIS A 88 15.00 -46.31 -22.09
N ASP A 89 14.31 -47.45 -22.19
CA ASP A 89 13.49 -47.83 -23.35
C ASP A 89 12.17 -47.02 -23.45
N LEU A 90 11.57 -46.62 -22.32
CA LEU A 90 10.43 -45.68 -22.29
C LEU A 90 10.82 -44.26 -22.73
N LYS A 91 12.06 -43.83 -22.45
CA LYS A 91 12.61 -42.60 -23.03
C LYS A 91 12.86 -42.71 -24.55
N ALA A 92 12.96 -43.93 -25.09
CA ALA A 92 13.23 -44.18 -26.50
C ALA A 92 11.97 -44.29 -27.38
N VAL A 93 10.76 -44.40 -26.80
CA VAL A 93 9.51 -44.55 -27.56
C VAL A 93 8.38 -43.71 -26.94
N VAL A 94 8.34 -42.40 -27.21
CA VAL A 94 7.26 -41.70 -27.95
C VAL A 94 7.81 -40.33 -28.40
N PRO A 95 8.48 -40.25 -29.57
CA PRO A 95 9.02 -39.00 -30.10
C PRO A 95 7.98 -37.86 -30.19
N GLY A 96 6.70 -38.22 -30.34
CA GLY A 96 5.59 -37.27 -30.45
C GLY A 96 5.16 -36.60 -29.14
N GLU A 97 5.39 -37.19 -27.96
CA GLU A 97 4.99 -36.57 -26.68
C GLU A 97 6.07 -35.66 -26.11
N GLN A 98 7.35 -36.03 -26.26
CA GLN A 98 8.47 -35.13 -25.96
C GLN A 98 8.45 -33.87 -26.84
N MET A 99 8.10 -34.00 -28.12
CA MET A 99 7.89 -32.84 -29.00
C MET A 99 6.74 -31.94 -28.53
N LYS A 100 5.65 -32.50 -27.97
CA LYS A 100 4.53 -31.71 -27.44
C LYS A 100 4.91 -30.96 -26.17
N ILE A 101 5.67 -31.59 -25.28
CA ILE A 101 6.17 -30.94 -24.05
C ILE A 101 7.12 -29.80 -24.43
N LEU A 102 8.08 -30.05 -25.32
CA LEU A 102 8.98 -29.01 -25.83
C LEU A 102 8.22 -27.85 -26.49
N ALA A 103 7.20 -28.14 -27.31
CA ALA A 103 6.37 -27.11 -27.93
C ALA A 103 5.56 -26.28 -26.90
N LEU A 104 5.05 -26.92 -25.84
CA LEU A 104 4.34 -26.22 -24.75
C LEU A 104 5.29 -25.38 -23.89
N GLU A 105 6.49 -25.87 -23.60
CA GLU A 105 7.52 -25.12 -22.87
C GLU A 105 7.99 -23.89 -23.66
N GLU A 106 8.17 -24.02 -24.98
CA GLU A 106 8.47 -22.89 -25.86
C GLU A 106 7.33 -21.86 -25.88
N GLU A 107 6.08 -22.31 -25.91
CA GLU A 107 4.92 -21.41 -25.91
C GLU A 107 4.74 -20.69 -24.57
N VAL A 108 4.94 -21.37 -23.44
CA VAL A 108 4.96 -20.74 -22.11
C VAL A 108 6.10 -19.73 -22.01
N ALA A 109 7.29 -20.06 -22.52
CA ALA A 109 8.41 -19.14 -22.55
C ALA A 109 8.12 -17.91 -23.43
N ARG A 110 7.45 -18.09 -24.57
CA ARG A 110 7.01 -17.01 -25.46
C ARG A 110 6.01 -16.09 -24.78
N LEU A 111 4.98 -16.64 -24.13
CA LEU A 111 3.96 -15.87 -23.41
C LEU A 111 4.55 -15.10 -22.22
N LYS A 112 5.48 -15.71 -21.47
CA LYS A 112 6.21 -15.02 -20.39
C LYS A 112 6.99 -13.81 -20.91
N ARG A 113 7.80 -13.99 -21.97
CA ARG A 113 8.53 -12.86 -22.60
C ARG A 113 7.60 -11.75 -23.08
N GLN A 114 6.42 -12.10 -23.61
CA GLN A 114 5.43 -11.12 -24.06
C GLN A 114 4.83 -10.33 -22.88
N SER A 115 4.53 -11.00 -21.76
CA SER A 115 4.07 -10.37 -20.52
C SER A 115 5.14 -9.47 -19.89
N ASP A 116 6.39 -9.93 -19.86
CA ASP A 116 7.53 -9.16 -19.32
C ASP A 116 7.74 -7.89 -20.15
N LEU A 117 7.71 -8.01 -21.49
CA LEU A 117 7.83 -6.86 -22.40
C LEU A 117 6.66 -5.88 -22.25
N GLN A 118 5.42 -6.36 -22.03
CA GLN A 118 4.28 -5.48 -21.75
C GLN A 118 4.44 -4.74 -20.42
N THR A 119 4.94 -5.43 -19.39
CA THR A 119 5.19 -4.86 -18.07
C THR A 119 6.30 -3.80 -18.14
N GLU A 120 7.36 -4.08 -18.88
CA GLU A 120 8.46 -3.14 -19.08
C GLU A 120 8.02 -1.92 -19.90
N LYS A 121 7.23 -2.11 -20.96
CA LYS A 121 6.61 -1.00 -21.70
C LYS A 121 5.73 -0.13 -20.79
N ALA A 122 4.87 -0.74 -19.97
CA ALA A 122 4.04 -0.02 -19.02
C ALA A 122 4.87 0.72 -17.96
N ASN A 123 5.99 0.14 -17.49
CA ASN A 123 6.91 0.79 -16.57
C ASN A 123 7.63 1.98 -17.21
N ILE A 124 8.11 1.85 -18.45
CA ILE A 124 8.76 2.94 -19.19
C ILE A 124 7.75 4.07 -19.43
N GLU A 125 6.52 3.74 -19.82
CA GLU A 125 5.46 4.71 -20.04
C GLU A 125 5.06 5.41 -18.72
N CYS A 126 4.96 4.67 -17.62
CA CYS A 126 4.74 5.23 -16.28
C CYS A 126 5.90 6.13 -15.83
N GLN A 127 7.15 5.74 -16.08
CA GLN A 127 8.33 6.57 -15.80
C GLN A 127 8.33 7.84 -16.65
N ARG A 128 7.94 7.74 -17.92
CA ARG A 128 7.80 8.89 -18.81
C ARG A 128 6.74 9.86 -18.30
N PHE A 129 5.54 9.37 -17.97
CA PHE A 129 4.49 10.22 -17.40
C PHE A 129 4.90 10.83 -16.05
N LYS A 130 5.64 10.11 -15.20
CA LYS A 130 6.23 10.66 -13.97
C LYS A 130 7.22 11.79 -14.29
N CYS A 131 8.12 11.58 -15.24
CA CYS A 131 9.09 12.59 -15.66
C CYS A 131 8.42 13.84 -16.26
N GLU A 132 7.41 13.65 -17.12
CA GLU A 132 6.61 14.75 -17.70
C GLU A 132 5.88 15.53 -16.61
N ARG A 133 5.26 14.85 -15.65
CA ARG A 133 4.64 15.48 -14.48
C ARG A 133 5.67 16.24 -13.65
N ASP A 134 6.81 15.63 -13.33
CA ASP A 134 7.84 16.24 -12.48
C ASP A 134 8.49 17.45 -13.17
N ASN A 135 8.59 17.45 -14.51
CA ASN A 135 9.02 18.60 -15.30
C ASN A 135 7.96 19.69 -15.33
N ALA A 136 6.68 19.36 -15.48
CA ALA A 136 5.59 20.33 -15.41
C ALA A 136 5.48 20.98 -14.02
N VAL A 137 5.69 20.19 -12.95
CA VAL A 137 5.77 20.70 -11.57
C VAL A 137 6.98 21.62 -11.40
N ARG A 138 8.15 21.24 -11.92
CA ARG A 138 9.33 22.13 -11.92
C ARG A 138 9.07 23.44 -12.64
N GLN A 139 8.50 23.41 -13.84
CA GLN A 139 8.16 24.62 -14.58
C GLN A 139 7.12 25.48 -13.85
N LEU A 140 6.11 24.88 -13.23
CA LEU A 140 5.14 25.61 -12.40
C LEU A 140 5.79 26.25 -11.17
N ASN A 141 6.71 25.54 -10.51
CA ASN A 141 7.44 26.06 -9.36
C ASN A 141 8.39 27.19 -9.76
N GLU A 142 9.09 27.06 -10.89
CA GLU A 142 9.94 28.11 -11.46
C GLU A 142 9.15 29.37 -11.83
N LEU A 143 7.90 29.21 -12.32
CA LEU A 143 6.98 30.32 -12.58
C LEU A 143 6.43 30.96 -11.29
N GLN A 144 6.34 30.20 -10.18
CA GLN A 144 5.93 30.72 -8.86
C GLN A 144 7.07 31.40 -8.10
N ASP A 145 8.31 30.93 -8.23
CA ASP A 145 9.50 31.47 -7.57
C ASP A 145 9.87 32.89 -8.05
N GLN A 146 9.40 33.30 -9.23
CA GLN A 146 9.66 34.65 -9.77
C GLN A 146 8.79 35.75 -9.15
N ASN A 147 7.87 35.42 -8.24
CA ASN A 147 7.00 36.41 -7.60
C ASN A 147 7.20 36.38 -6.08
N PRO A 148 7.90 37.37 -5.48
CA PRO A 148 8.09 37.41 -4.02
C PRO A 148 6.72 37.36 -3.35
N GLN A 149 6.54 36.46 -2.38
CA GLN A 149 5.24 36.28 -1.75
C GLN A 149 4.83 37.54 -0.99
N ILE A 150 3.91 38.31 -1.56
CA ILE A 150 3.32 39.47 -0.92
C ILE A 150 2.25 38.97 0.04
N PHE A 151 2.50 39.13 1.34
CA PHE A 151 1.48 38.93 2.36
C PHE A 151 0.58 40.15 2.40
N LEU A 152 -0.74 39.92 2.46
CA LEU A 152 -1.68 40.99 2.78
C LEU A 152 -1.47 41.42 4.23
N GLU A 153 -1.33 42.73 4.47
CA GLU A 153 -1.36 43.26 5.82
C GLU A 153 -2.83 43.47 6.21
N PHE A 154 -3.28 42.77 7.24
CA PHE A 154 -4.61 42.92 7.80
C PHE A 154 -4.54 43.83 9.03
N PRO A 155 -5.42 44.84 9.15
CA PRO A 155 -5.54 45.60 10.38
C PRO A 155 -6.12 44.70 11.48
N ILE A 156 -5.77 44.97 12.74
CA ILE A 156 -6.26 44.19 13.89
C ILE A 156 -7.81 44.12 13.94
N THR A 157 -8.49 45.17 13.49
CA THR A 157 -9.96 45.24 13.45
C THR A 157 -10.59 44.13 12.62
N ASN A 158 -9.96 43.75 11.50
CA ASN A 158 -10.43 42.63 10.67
C ASN A 158 -10.35 41.30 11.44
N LEU A 159 -9.26 41.07 12.18
CA LEU A 159 -9.07 39.84 12.96
C LEU A 159 -10.03 39.78 14.14
N LEU A 160 -10.23 40.89 14.85
CA LEU A 160 -11.19 40.99 15.95
C LEU A 160 -12.62 40.69 15.47
N GLN A 161 -13.04 41.28 14.36
CA GLN A 161 -14.35 41.00 13.77
C GLN A 161 -14.48 39.53 13.34
N ALA A 162 -13.46 38.98 12.68
CA ALA A 162 -13.47 37.61 12.17
C ALA A 162 -13.53 36.55 13.28
N THR A 163 -13.00 36.85 14.47
CA THR A 163 -12.85 35.91 15.59
C THR A 163 -13.75 36.23 16.80
N GLN A 164 -14.66 37.20 16.65
CA GLN A 164 -15.50 37.71 17.74
C GLN A 164 -14.68 38.11 18.97
N ASN A 165 -13.65 38.94 18.73
CA ASN A 165 -12.66 39.36 19.72
C ASN A 165 -11.86 38.19 20.31
N PHE A 166 -11.37 37.28 19.47
CA PHE A 166 -10.63 36.07 19.87
C PHE A 166 -11.37 35.24 20.92
N SER A 167 -12.68 35.04 20.71
CA SER A 167 -13.53 34.23 21.60
C SER A 167 -13.05 32.78 21.67
N ASP A 168 -13.18 32.15 22.84
CA ASP A 168 -12.91 30.72 23.03
C ASP A 168 -13.78 29.84 22.12
N LEU A 169 -14.96 30.32 21.69
CA LEU A 169 -15.83 29.62 20.73
C LEU A 169 -15.18 29.49 19.34
N CYS A 170 -14.31 30.43 18.98
CA CYS A 170 -13.56 30.42 17.73
C CYS A 170 -12.21 29.69 17.87
N LYS A 171 -11.78 29.36 19.09
CA LYS A 171 -10.47 28.76 19.34
C LYS A 171 -10.44 27.31 18.85
N VAL A 172 -9.46 27.00 18.01
CA VAL A 172 -9.26 25.68 17.39
C VAL A 172 -8.12 24.93 18.08
N GLY A 173 -7.09 25.65 18.51
CA GLY A 173 -5.94 25.05 19.18
C GLY A 173 -5.12 26.07 19.96
N ASP A 174 -4.40 25.56 20.96
CA ASP A 174 -3.39 26.27 21.74
C ASP A 174 -2.14 25.42 21.73
N THR A 175 -1.07 25.93 21.13
CA THR A 175 0.17 25.18 20.92
C THR A 175 1.36 26.01 21.40
N GLU A 176 2.53 25.39 21.44
CA GLU A 176 3.80 26.08 21.67
C GLU A 176 4.07 27.22 20.69
N TYR A 177 3.47 27.17 19.52
CA TYR A 177 3.62 28.17 18.46
C TYR A 177 2.66 29.36 18.63
N GLY A 178 1.62 29.22 19.44
CA GLY A 178 0.55 30.21 19.56
C GLY A 178 -0.85 29.61 19.55
N CYS A 179 -1.83 30.50 19.65
CA CYS A 179 -3.26 30.17 19.64
C CYS A 179 -3.82 30.31 18.23
N VAL A 180 -4.58 29.32 17.77
CA VAL A 180 -5.22 29.33 16.45
C VAL A 180 -6.72 29.47 16.61
N TYR A 181 -7.30 30.41 15.87
CA TYR A 181 -8.72 30.71 15.83
C TYR A 181 -9.27 30.49 14.43
N LYS A 182 -10.47 29.94 14.32
CA LYS A 182 -11.26 29.92 13.09
C LYS A 182 -11.98 31.25 12.96
N GLY A 183 -11.90 31.88 11.79
CA GLY A 183 -12.60 33.13 11.51
C GLY A 183 -13.10 33.20 10.08
N ILE A 184 -13.83 34.28 9.79
CA ILE A 184 -14.30 34.60 8.43
C ILE A 184 -13.83 36.02 8.10
N ILE A 185 -13.05 36.16 7.03
CA ILE A 185 -12.59 37.46 6.49
C ILE A 185 -13.06 37.55 5.04
N HIS A 186 -13.84 38.57 4.70
CA HIS A 186 -14.42 38.77 3.35
C HIS A 186 -15.06 37.47 2.80
N ASP A 187 -15.97 36.87 3.59
CA ASP A 187 -16.67 35.60 3.28
C ASP A 187 -15.78 34.36 3.09
N THR A 188 -14.48 34.49 3.33
CA THR A 188 -13.53 33.38 3.28
C THR A 188 -13.27 32.86 4.68
N THR A 189 -13.48 31.56 4.90
CA THR A 189 -13.10 30.91 6.16
C THR A 189 -11.57 30.81 6.24
N VAL A 190 -11.00 31.26 7.34
CA VAL A 190 -9.55 31.34 7.56
C VAL A 190 -9.15 30.77 8.92
N ALA A 191 -7.88 30.38 9.05
CA ALA A 191 -7.24 30.12 10.33
C ALA A 191 -6.36 31.32 10.71
N ILE A 192 -6.60 31.92 11.87
CA ILE A 192 -5.85 33.07 12.40
C ILE A 192 -5.00 32.58 13.57
N LYS A 193 -3.69 32.56 13.38
CA LYS A 193 -2.71 32.16 14.40
C LYS A 193 -2.15 33.41 15.08
N LEU A 194 -2.41 33.56 16.37
CA LEU A 194 -1.72 34.53 17.24
C LEU A 194 -0.44 33.88 17.76
N SER A 195 0.72 34.35 17.29
CA SER A 195 2.01 33.78 17.69
C SER A 195 2.30 34.03 19.17
N ARG A 196 2.95 33.06 19.82
CA ARG A 196 3.28 33.16 21.26
C ARG A 196 4.31 34.27 21.56
N SER A 197 5.14 34.60 20.59
CA SER A 197 6.12 35.69 20.65
C SER A 197 6.30 36.34 19.28
N ASP A 198 6.79 37.58 19.26
CA ASP A 198 7.14 38.25 18.01
C ASP A 198 8.31 37.53 17.30
N THR A 199 9.23 36.91 18.04
CA THR A 199 10.33 36.13 17.45
C THR A 199 9.82 34.94 16.62
N LEU A 200 8.83 34.19 17.11
CA LEU A 200 8.20 33.09 16.37
C LEU A 200 7.47 33.62 15.13
N PHE A 201 6.79 34.77 15.26
CA PHE A 201 6.10 35.42 14.16
C PHE A 201 7.07 35.85 13.05
N GLN A 202 8.14 36.59 13.38
CA GLN A 202 9.11 37.06 12.39
C GLN A 202 9.84 35.88 11.71
N GLN A 203 10.19 34.85 12.49
CA GLN A 203 10.77 33.62 11.95
C GLN A 203 9.83 33.00 10.91
N GLU A 204 8.57 32.74 11.26
CA GLU A 204 7.60 32.11 10.35
C GLU A 204 7.31 32.97 9.10
N VAL A 205 7.18 34.29 9.26
CA VAL A 205 7.07 35.25 8.14
C VAL A 205 8.29 35.17 7.22
N SER A 206 9.50 35.13 7.79
CA SER A 206 10.74 35.09 7.02
C SER A 206 10.86 33.82 6.18
N ILE A 207 10.34 32.70 6.69
CA ILE A 207 10.41 31.40 6.03
C ILE A 207 9.31 31.29 4.97
N LEU A 208 8.07 31.68 5.31
CA LEU A 208 6.94 31.65 4.37
C LEU A 208 7.20 32.53 3.15
N ARG A 209 7.93 33.65 3.28
CA ARG A 209 8.28 34.52 2.14
C ARG A 209 9.08 33.84 1.05
N GLN A 210 9.75 32.75 1.38
CA GLN A 210 10.73 32.17 0.49
C GLN A 210 10.08 31.30 -0.60
N GLY A 211 8.79 30.95 -0.52
CA GLY A 211 8.06 30.35 -1.63
C GLY A 211 6.80 29.57 -1.22
N ARG A 212 6.01 29.19 -2.23
CA ARG A 212 4.76 28.43 -2.07
C ARG A 212 4.90 27.02 -2.62
N HIS A 213 4.19 26.07 -2.01
CA HIS A 213 4.10 24.70 -2.50
C HIS A 213 2.70 24.14 -2.22
N PRO A 214 2.10 23.32 -3.10
CA PRO A 214 0.74 22.78 -2.90
C PRO A 214 0.55 21.99 -1.60
N ASN A 215 1.62 21.38 -1.08
CA ASN A 215 1.63 20.61 0.16
C ASN A 215 2.27 21.36 1.35
N ILE A 216 2.32 22.69 1.29
CA ILE A 216 2.66 23.56 2.41
C ILE A 216 1.46 24.51 2.64
N VAL A 217 1.14 24.77 3.91
CA VAL A 217 0.00 25.64 4.25
C VAL A 217 0.17 27.03 3.63
N ASN A 218 -0.87 27.51 2.94
CA ASN A 218 -0.85 28.81 2.29
C ASN A 218 -1.12 29.92 3.31
N CYS A 219 -0.12 30.76 3.53
CA CYS A 219 -0.26 32.02 4.25
C CYS A 219 -0.83 33.10 3.33
N ILE A 220 -2.03 33.58 3.67
CA ILE A 220 -2.78 34.62 2.96
C ILE A 220 -2.25 36.00 3.34
N GLY A 221 -1.97 36.21 4.63
CA GLY A 221 -1.50 37.49 5.12
C GLY A 221 -1.11 37.47 6.59
N LYS A 222 -0.84 38.66 7.13
CA LYS A 222 -0.36 38.86 8.49
C LYS A 222 -0.98 40.11 9.11
N CYS A 223 -0.94 40.20 10.43
CA CYS A 223 -1.24 41.40 11.19
C CYS A 223 -0.08 41.65 12.17
N SER A 224 0.76 42.63 11.84
CA SER A 224 1.97 42.92 12.61
C SER A 224 1.68 43.56 13.97
N GLU A 225 0.52 44.18 14.15
CA GLU A 225 0.10 44.82 15.41
C GLU A 225 0.01 43.83 16.58
N VAL A 226 -0.35 42.58 16.28
CA VAL A 226 -0.56 41.50 17.27
C VAL A 226 0.21 40.23 16.94
N SER A 227 1.23 40.33 16.08
CA SER A 227 2.05 39.20 15.62
C SER A 227 1.21 38.00 15.17
N ALA A 228 0.21 38.24 14.31
CA ALA A 228 -0.73 37.22 13.84
C ALA A 228 -0.53 36.85 12.37
N LEU A 229 -0.78 35.59 12.03
CA LEU A 229 -0.75 35.07 10.66
C LEU A 229 -2.13 34.53 10.25
N VAL A 230 -2.52 34.79 9.01
CA VAL A 230 -3.80 34.38 8.43
C VAL A 230 -3.53 33.33 7.35
N TYR A 231 -4.02 32.12 7.58
CA TYR A 231 -3.87 30.97 6.69
C TYR A 231 -5.19 30.56 6.06
N GLU A 232 -5.09 29.80 4.98
CA GLU A 232 -6.22 29.01 4.49
C GLU A 232 -6.78 28.08 5.59
N TRP A 233 -8.10 27.88 5.58
CA TRP A 233 -8.75 26.94 6.49
C TRP A 233 -8.73 25.51 5.93
N LEU A 234 -8.26 24.56 6.73
CA LEU A 234 -8.16 23.14 6.38
C LEU A 234 -9.16 22.33 7.23
N PRO A 235 -10.35 22.00 6.69
CA PRO A 235 -11.51 21.59 7.50
C PRO A 235 -11.40 20.18 8.10
N LYS A 236 -10.48 19.34 7.61
CA LYS A 236 -10.29 17.99 8.17
C LYS A 236 -9.26 17.95 9.30
N GLY A 237 -8.73 19.09 9.74
CA GLY A 237 -7.83 19.15 10.89
C GLY A 237 -6.47 18.51 10.60
N ASN A 238 -5.81 17.99 11.65
CA ASN A 238 -4.45 17.46 11.56
C ASN A 238 -4.43 15.92 11.37
N LEU A 239 -3.33 15.39 10.86
CA LEU A 239 -3.14 13.97 10.57
C LEU A 239 -3.07 13.10 11.84
N GLN A 240 -2.64 13.66 12.98
CA GLN A 240 -2.59 12.92 14.26
C GLN A 240 -3.99 12.39 14.62
N ASP A 241 -5.01 13.23 14.50
CA ASP A 241 -6.41 12.88 14.79
C ASP A 241 -6.92 11.78 13.86
N HIS A 242 -6.55 11.81 12.58
CA HIS A 242 -6.90 10.75 11.62
C HIS A 242 -6.21 9.42 11.90
N ILE A 243 -4.95 9.44 12.36
CA ILE A 243 -4.21 8.21 12.69
C ILE A 243 -4.87 7.50 13.89
N VAL A 244 -5.28 8.27 14.90
CA VAL A 244 -5.91 7.70 16.11
C VAL A 244 -7.43 7.57 16.01
N CYS A 245 -8.01 7.86 14.83
CA CYS A 245 -9.45 7.87 14.59
C CYS A 245 -10.22 8.70 15.65
N ALA A 246 -9.66 9.86 16.01
CA ALA A 246 -10.25 10.77 16.98
C ALA A 246 -11.64 11.23 16.51
N HIS A 247 -12.49 11.59 17.48
CA HIS A 247 -13.84 12.10 17.23
C HIS A 247 -14.72 11.16 16.38
N GLY A 248 -14.44 9.86 16.37
CA GLY A 248 -15.19 8.87 15.59
C GLY A 248 -14.95 8.96 14.08
N SER A 249 -13.86 9.62 13.65
CA SER A 249 -13.46 9.61 12.24
C SER A 249 -13.15 8.18 11.78
N PRO A 250 -13.55 7.80 10.55
CA PRO A 250 -13.18 6.49 10.02
C PRO A 250 -11.68 6.42 9.73
N PRO A 251 -11.06 5.23 9.80
CA PRO A 251 -9.68 5.04 9.40
C PRO A 251 -9.44 5.50 7.96
N LEU A 252 -8.29 6.17 7.73
CA LEU A 252 -7.88 6.53 6.38
C LEU A 252 -7.62 5.26 5.56
N SER A 253 -8.09 5.24 4.30
CA SER A 253 -7.78 4.15 3.38
C SER A 253 -6.30 4.15 3.00
N TRP A 254 -5.77 2.99 2.61
CA TRP A 254 -4.37 2.87 2.21
C TRP A 254 -3.99 3.84 1.08
N GLN A 255 -4.91 4.11 0.13
CA GLN A 255 -4.67 5.05 -0.96
C GLN A 255 -4.41 6.46 -0.42
N ILE A 256 -5.27 6.92 0.50
CA ILE A 256 -5.11 8.24 1.13
C ILE A 256 -3.80 8.29 1.92
N ARG A 257 -3.47 7.24 2.68
CA ARG A 257 -2.20 7.18 3.43
C ARG A 257 -0.99 7.27 2.52
N THR A 258 -0.96 6.51 1.42
CA THR A 258 0.14 6.56 0.43
C THR A 258 0.21 7.90 -0.30
N GLN A 259 -0.93 8.53 -0.57
CA GLN A 259 -1.00 9.87 -1.14
C GLN A 259 -0.37 10.89 -0.19
N ILE A 260 -0.77 10.89 1.08
CA ILE A 260 -0.22 11.78 2.11
C ILE A 260 1.30 11.62 2.24
N ILE A 261 1.81 10.39 2.20
CA ILE A 261 3.26 10.14 2.21
C ILE A 261 3.93 10.82 1.01
N GLY A 262 3.41 10.64 -0.20
CA GLY A 262 3.96 11.26 -1.41
C GLY A 262 3.92 12.80 -1.38
N GLU A 263 2.85 13.36 -0.82
CA GLU A 263 2.67 14.81 -0.63
C GLU A 263 3.67 15.40 0.37
N ILE A 264 3.92 14.71 1.50
CA ILE A 264 4.94 15.10 2.48
C ILE A 264 6.31 15.07 1.81
N CYS A 265 6.65 14.01 1.06
CA CYS A 265 7.89 13.93 0.30
C CYS A 265 8.05 15.09 -0.68
N SER A 266 6.98 15.48 -1.38
CA SER A 266 6.99 16.61 -2.31
C SER A 266 7.32 17.92 -1.60
N ALA A 267 6.69 18.18 -0.46
CA ALA A 267 6.97 19.37 0.34
C ALA A 267 8.39 19.38 0.91
N LEU A 268 8.87 18.26 1.44
CA LEU A 268 10.23 18.16 1.96
C LEU A 268 11.28 18.36 0.86
N LEU A 269 11.08 17.78 -0.32
CA LEU A 269 11.97 18.01 -1.45
C LEU A 269 12.06 19.50 -1.80
N PHE A 270 10.93 20.19 -1.85
CA PHE A 270 10.88 21.64 -2.10
C PHE A 270 11.60 22.46 -1.02
N LEU A 271 11.49 22.06 0.25
CA LEU A 271 12.17 22.74 1.36
C LEU A 271 13.69 22.49 1.31
N HIS A 272 14.09 21.24 1.06
CA HIS A 272 15.49 20.80 1.10
C HIS A 272 16.28 21.22 -0.13
N SER A 273 15.63 21.45 -1.28
CA SER A 273 16.30 21.86 -2.53
C SER A 273 16.65 23.35 -2.59
N ARG A 274 16.50 24.09 -1.48
CA ARG A 274 16.74 25.54 -1.44
C ARG A 274 18.23 25.87 -1.33
N GLU A 275 18.63 26.93 -2.02
CA GLU A 275 19.97 27.49 -2.00
C GLU A 275 19.97 28.90 -1.38
N PRO A 276 21.07 29.33 -0.71
CA PRO A 276 22.34 28.62 -0.49
C PRO A 276 22.26 27.57 0.63
N HIS A 277 21.18 27.54 1.39
CA HIS A 277 20.98 26.61 2.51
C HIS A 277 19.61 25.94 2.42
N ALA A 278 19.61 24.62 2.58
CA ALA A 278 18.40 23.83 2.67
C ALA A 278 17.55 24.32 3.85
N LEU A 279 16.25 24.49 3.62
CA LEU A 279 15.32 24.82 4.68
C LEU A 279 14.86 23.51 5.34
N VAL A 280 15.25 23.28 6.58
CA VAL A 280 14.84 22.09 7.34
C VAL A 280 13.55 22.40 8.10
N HIS A 281 12.56 21.51 8.04
CA HIS A 281 11.31 21.66 8.79
C HIS A 281 11.59 21.56 10.30
N GLY A 282 12.27 20.50 10.72
CA GLY A 282 12.76 20.23 12.07
C GLY A 282 11.71 19.80 13.09
N ASP A 283 10.45 20.18 12.95
CA ASP A 283 9.37 19.62 13.79
C ASP A 283 8.32 18.81 13.00
N LEU A 284 8.75 17.95 12.08
CA LEU A 284 7.81 17.23 11.23
C LEU A 284 7.09 16.14 12.05
N ARG A 285 5.80 16.36 12.32
CA ARG A 285 4.95 15.46 13.12
C ARG A 285 3.53 15.42 12.57
N PRO A 286 2.73 14.37 12.85
CA PRO A 286 1.35 14.30 12.37
C PRO A 286 0.46 15.48 12.78
N CYS A 287 0.71 16.10 13.94
CA CYS A 287 -0.03 17.30 14.37
C CYS A 287 0.29 18.55 13.53
N ASN A 288 1.45 18.59 12.86
CA ASN A 288 1.88 19.67 11.96
C ASN A 288 1.58 19.36 10.48
N ILE A 289 0.79 18.31 10.21
CA ILE A 289 0.33 17.95 8.87
C ILE A 289 -1.19 18.10 8.85
N LEU A 290 -1.68 19.12 8.18
CA LEU A 290 -3.10 19.45 8.08
C LEU A 290 -3.71 18.83 6.82
N VAL A 291 -5.01 18.56 6.86
CA VAL A 291 -5.75 17.87 5.79
C VAL A 291 -6.89 18.75 5.28
N ASP A 292 -6.94 18.94 3.97
CA ASP A 292 -7.98 19.74 3.31
C ASP A 292 -9.29 18.94 3.10
N ALA A 293 -10.29 19.58 2.47
CA ALA A 293 -11.57 18.93 2.19
C ALA A 293 -11.47 17.69 1.28
N ASN A 294 -10.43 17.62 0.44
CA ASN A 294 -10.17 16.57 -0.55
C ASN A 294 -9.15 15.53 -0.05
N PHE A 295 -8.83 15.52 1.25
CA PHE A 295 -7.79 14.67 1.82
C PHE A 295 -6.38 14.90 1.24
N ARG A 296 -6.09 16.11 0.75
CA ARG A 296 -4.72 16.53 0.43
C ARG A 296 -4.08 17.06 1.71
N SER A 297 -2.83 16.67 1.94
CA SER A 297 -2.05 17.11 3.10
C SER A 297 -1.25 18.38 2.81
N LYS A 298 -1.10 19.20 3.86
CA LYS A 298 -0.28 20.42 3.87
C LYS A 298 0.49 20.52 5.17
N ILE A 299 1.78 20.76 5.07
CA ILE A 299 2.67 20.89 6.21
C ILE A 299 2.62 22.34 6.75
N CYS A 300 2.64 22.51 8.08
CA CYS A 300 2.69 23.80 8.75
C CYS A 300 3.79 23.82 9.85
N ASN A 301 4.09 25.01 10.40
CA ASN A 301 5.04 25.21 11.52
C ASN A 301 6.50 24.76 11.25
N PHE A 302 7.02 25.01 10.04
CA PHE A 302 8.38 24.64 9.63
C PHE A 302 9.44 25.67 10.07
N GLY A 303 10.66 25.19 10.37
CA GLY A 303 11.84 26.01 10.68
C GLY A 303 11.80 26.70 12.05
N MET A 304 10.96 26.20 12.96
CA MET A 304 10.74 26.77 14.29
C MET A 304 11.37 25.94 15.41
N LEU A 305 11.86 24.72 15.13
CA LEU A 305 12.35 23.78 16.15
C LEU A 305 13.51 24.36 16.99
N THR A 306 14.46 25.04 16.35
CA THR A 306 15.67 25.55 17.01
C THR A 306 15.36 26.56 18.12
N LEU A 307 14.23 27.26 18.04
CA LEU A 307 13.75 28.17 19.08
C LEU A 307 13.31 27.44 20.36
N PHE A 308 12.92 26.16 20.25
CA PHE A 308 12.49 25.32 21.38
C PHE A 308 13.61 24.44 21.95
N LEU A 309 14.75 24.34 21.27
CA LEU A 309 15.91 23.59 21.75
C LEU A 309 16.87 24.44 22.59
N GLN A 310 16.68 25.76 22.64
CA GLN A 310 17.47 26.65 23.49
C GLN A 310 17.14 26.44 24.98
N PRO A 311 18.13 26.42 25.89
CA PRO A 311 17.87 26.34 27.33
C PRO A 311 16.99 27.52 27.80
N GLY A 312 15.81 27.27 28.37
CA GLY A 312 14.90 28.32 28.86
C GLY A 312 13.53 27.83 29.36
N ASP A 313 12.68 28.78 29.79
CA ASP A 313 11.36 28.57 30.44
C ASP A 313 10.25 28.00 29.53
N HIS A 314 10.55 27.73 28.26
CA HIS A 314 9.62 27.18 27.30
C HIS A 314 10.07 25.79 26.86
N GLN A 315 9.90 24.81 27.75
CA GLN A 315 9.90 23.38 27.38
C GLN A 315 8.45 22.86 27.20
N PRO A 316 7.69 23.25 26.17
CA PRO A 316 6.45 22.56 25.87
C PRO A 316 6.75 21.22 25.21
N ALA A 317 6.04 20.19 25.68
CA ALA A 317 5.81 18.89 25.03
C ALA A 317 7.01 18.18 24.37
N LEU A 318 8.24 18.34 24.88
CA LEU A 318 9.41 17.56 24.44
C LEU A 318 9.05 16.08 24.32
N THR A 319 8.34 15.53 25.30
CA THR A 319 7.87 14.13 25.32
C THR A 319 7.06 13.72 24.08
N ALA A 320 6.21 14.60 23.55
CA ALA A 320 5.41 14.31 22.36
C ALA A 320 6.22 14.46 21.05
N ARG A 321 7.35 15.17 21.10
CA ARG A 321 8.25 15.38 19.96
C ARG A 321 9.35 14.32 19.88
N LEU A 322 9.84 13.86 21.03
CA LEU A 322 10.91 12.86 21.16
C LEU A 322 10.82 11.68 20.18
N PRO A 323 9.66 11.04 19.94
CA PRO A 323 9.59 9.88 19.06
C PRO A 323 9.90 10.21 17.58
N TYR A 324 9.82 11.48 17.20
CA TYR A 324 10.07 11.96 15.85
C TYR A 324 11.44 12.65 15.72
N LEU A 325 12.15 12.88 16.83
CA LEU A 325 13.47 13.50 16.79
C LEU A 325 14.53 12.46 16.43
N GLU A 326 15.36 12.83 15.45
CA GLU A 326 16.54 12.06 15.10
C GLU A 326 17.48 11.94 16.31
N PRO A 327 17.98 10.74 16.65
CA PRO A 327 18.88 10.55 17.78
C PRO A 327 20.16 11.38 17.70
N GLU A 328 20.69 11.58 16.50
CA GLU A 328 21.89 12.40 16.27
C GLU A 328 21.64 13.88 16.59
N LEU A 329 20.48 14.43 16.20
CA LEU A 329 20.07 15.79 16.55
C LEU A 329 20.05 16.01 18.07
N LEU A 330 19.64 15.01 18.85
CA LEU A 330 19.67 15.08 20.33
C LEU A 330 21.09 15.12 20.90
N THR A 331 22.06 14.63 20.14
CA THR A 331 23.47 14.54 20.55
C THR A 331 24.28 15.74 20.07
N THR A 332 24.11 16.14 18.81
CA THR A 332 24.89 17.20 18.15
C THR A 332 24.23 18.57 18.29
N GLY A 333 22.90 18.62 18.45
CA GLY A 333 22.11 19.84 18.36
C GLY A 333 22.01 20.40 16.93
N GLU A 334 22.54 19.71 15.93
CA GLU A 334 22.58 20.16 14.55
C GLU A 334 21.36 19.68 13.79
N LEU A 335 20.60 20.63 13.23
CA LEU A 335 19.42 20.34 12.45
C LEU A 335 19.78 20.18 10.96
N THR A 336 19.48 19.02 10.38
CA THR A 336 19.82 18.72 8.99
C THR A 336 18.61 18.19 8.21
N PRO A 337 18.64 18.16 6.87
CA PRO A 337 17.60 17.49 6.08
C PRO A 337 17.34 16.03 6.49
N LEU A 338 18.34 15.33 7.04
CA LEU A 338 18.19 13.96 7.53
C LEU A 338 17.27 13.86 8.75
N SER A 339 17.19 14.92 9.56
CA SER A 339 16.27 14.99 10.70
C SER A 339 14.80 14.96 10.26
N ASP A 340 14.48 15.59 9.13
CA ASP A 340 13.15 15.52 8.52
C ASP A 340 12.89 14.14 7.90
N VAL A 341 13.90 13.51 7.31
CA VAL A 341 13.80 12.15 6.75
C VAL A 341 13.53 11.12 7.86
N TYR A 342 14.19 11.24 9.01
CA TYR A 342 13.91 10.42 10.18
C TYR A 342 12.45 10.58 10.64
N SER A 343 12.02 11.82 10.80
CA SER A 343 10.64 12.17 11.19
C SER A 343 9.61 11.57 10.24
N LEU A 344 9.86 11.70 8.93
CA LEU A 344 9.04 11.09 7.87
C LEU A 344 8.99 9.56 8.00
N GLY A 345 10.11 8.90 8.28
CA GLY A 345 10.16 7.45 8.50
C GLY A 345 9.22 7.00 9.63
N VAL A 346 9.21 7.73 10.74
CA VAL A 346 8.29 7.46 11.86
C VAL A 346 6.84 7.67 11.44
N ILE A 347 6.53 8.74 10.70
CA ILE A 347 5.18 9.02 10.19
C ILE A 347 4.71 7.91 9.24
N ILE A 348 5.57 7.44 8.34
CA ILE A 348 5.27 6.32 7.44
C ILE A 348 4.91 5.07 8.25
N LEU A 349 5.68 4.74 9.29
CA LEU A 349 5.37 3.60 10.14
C LEU A 349 4.04 3.77 10.88
N CYS A 350 3.73 4.97 11.38
CA CYS A 350 2.43 5.27 11.98
C CYS A 350 1.29 5.05 10.97
N LEU A 351 1.45 5.52 9.74
CA LEU A 351 0.45 5.36 8.68
C LEU A 351 0.31 3.90 8.22
N LEU A 352 1.39 3.12 8.17
CA LEU A 352 1.32 1.71 7.78
C LEU A 352 0.67 0.84 8.85
N THR A 353 0.93 1.15 10.13
CA THR A 353 0.56 0.27 11.25
C THR A 353 -0.66 0.75 12.04
N GLY A 354 -1.04 2.02 11.92
CA GLY A 354 -2.06 2.65 12.77
C GLY A 354 -1.65 2.73 14.24
N LEU A 355 -0.36 2.50 14.56
CA LEU A 355 0.13 2.45 15.94
C LEU A 355 0.72 3.79 16.40
N PRO A 356 0.69 4.09 17.71
CA PRO A 356 1.43 5.21 18.27
C PRO A 356 2.95 5.04 18.16
N PRO A 357 3.72 6.12 17.92
CA PRO A 357 5.15 6.05 17.60
C PRO A 357 6.00 5.38 18.69
N LEU A 358 5.64 5.59 19.97
CA LEU A 358 6.33 4.99 21.12
C LEU A 358 6.31 3.45 21.13
N ILE A 359 5.30 2.83 20.51
CA ILE A 359 5.11 1.38 20.51
C ILE A 359 5.66 0.75 19.23
N ILE A 360 5.77 1.53 18.15
CA ILE A 360 6.20 1.06 16.83
C ILE A 360 7.57 0.40 16.90
N ALA A 361 8.58 1.06 17.50
CA ALA A 361 9.93 0.53 17.52
C ALA A 361 9.98 -0.89 18.12
N LYS A 362 9.37 -1.08 19.29
CA LYS A 362 9.28 -2.39 19.95
C LYS A 362 8.57 -3.43 19.07
N LYS A 363 7.39 -3.10 18.54
CA LYS A 363 6.62 -4.05 17.73
C LYS A 363 7.29 -4.40 16.41
N VAL A 364 7.91 -3.43 15.75
CA VAL A 364 8.66 -3.64 14.51
C VAL A 364 9.88 -4.53 14.77
N SER A 365 10.63 -4.29 15.85
CA SER A 365 11.74 -5.18 16.23
C SER A 365 11.27 -6.62 16.51
N GLU A 366 10.20 -6.80 17.28
CA GLU A 366 9.62 -8.13 17.55
C GLU A 366 9.15 -8.81 16.25
N ALA A 367 8.48 -8.09 15.36
CA ALA A 367 7.99 -8.61 14.10
C ALA A 367 9.13 -8.94 13.11
N LEU A 368 10.23 -8.17 13.12
CA LEU A 368 11.43 -8.46 12.33
C LEU A 368 12.06 -9.78 12.75
N VAL A 369 12.24 -10.00 14.05
CA VAL A 369 12.78 -11.27 14.60
C VAL A 369 11.91 -12.46 14.20
N ASN A 370 10.59 -12.27 14.19
CA ASN A 370 9.62 -13.32 13.88
C ASN A 370 9.26 -13.41 12.38
N ASN A 371 9.93 -12.66 11.50
CA ASN A 371 9.62 -12.55 10.07
C ASN A 371 8.11 -12.31 9.77
N SER A 372 7.47 -11.47 10.57
CA SER A 372 6.01 -11.28 10.62
C SER A 372 5.59 -9.82 10.45
N LEU A 373 6.40 -8.98 9.79
CA LEU A 373 6.09 -7.56 9.52
C LEU A 373 4.71 -7.34 8.89
N HIS A 374 4.28 -8.25 8.01
CA HIS A 374 2.97 -8.20 7.38
C HIS A 374 1.80 -8.21 8.38
N THR A 375 2.02 -8.72 9.59
CA THR A 375 1.01 -8.74 10.66
C THR A 375 0.81 -7.38 11.33
N LEU A 376 1.78 -6.46 11.18
CA LEU A 376 1.71 -5.11 11.74
C LEU A 376 0.94 -4.13 10.84
N ILE A 377 0.70 -4.50 9.59
CA ILE A 377 -0.02 -3.64 8.63
C ILE A 377 -1.46 -3.46 9.10
N ASP A 378 -1.89 -2.20 9.13
CA ASP A 378 -3.22 -1.81 9.57
C ASP A 378 -4.29 -2.28 8.58
N LYS A 379 -4.99 -3.36 8.95
CA LYS A 379 -6.07 -3.94 8.17
C LYS A 379 -7.28 -3.02 8.05
N SER A 380 -7.43 -2.03 8.93
CA SER A 380 -8.55 -1.08 8.88
C SER A 380 -8.45 -0.12 7.69
N ALA A 381 -7.26 0.03 7.10
CA ALA A 381 -7.03 0.83 5.90
C ALA A 381 -7.51 0.16 4.59
N GLY A 382 -8.07 -1.05 4.68
CA GLY A 382 -8.52 -1.86 3.56
C GLY A 382 -7.44 -2.77 2.98
N ASN A 383 -7.64 -3.19 1.72
CA ASN A 383 -6.75 -4.13 1.04
C ASN A 383 -5.51 -3.41 0.53
N TRP A 384 -4.47 -3.35 1.36
CA TRP A 384 -3.14 -2.92 0.92
C TRP A 384 -2.70 -3.73 -0.30
N PRO A 385 -2.14 -3.10 -1.34
CA PRO A 385 -1.58 -3.81 -2.48
C PRO A 385 -0.37 -4.60 -1.99
N TYR A 386 -0.58 -5.89 -1.71
CA TYR A 386 0.47 -6.79 -1.27
C TYR A 386 1.43 -7.02 -2.43
N VAL A 387 2.65 -6.49 -2.36
CA VAL A 387 3.73 -6.95 -3.22
C VAL A 387 4.03 -8.38 -2.78
N GLN A 388 3.73 -9.36 -3.64
CA GLN A 388 4.27 -10.71 -3.53
C GLN A 388 5.80 -10.66 -3.70
N SER A 389 6.53 -10.20 -2.68
CA SER A 389 7.99 -10.23 -2.63
C SER A 389 8.49 -11.55 -2.02
N GLN A 390 8.06 -12.68 -2.58
CA GLN A 390 8.71 -13.98 -2.32
C GLN A 390 9.70 -14.41 -3.42
N ALA A 391 9.89 -13.62 -4.48
CA ALA A 391 10.85 -13.92 -5.55
C ALA A 391 12.22 -13.22 -5.41
N VAL A 392 12.34 -12.19 -4.56
CA VAL A 392 13.58 -11.38 -4.46
C VAL A 392 14.55 -11.89 -3.38
N SER A 393 14.10 -12.74 -2.45
CA SER A 393 14.95 -13.28 -1.37
C SER A 393 15.87 -14.44 -1.78
N ARG A 394 15.87 -14.87 -3.05
CA ARG A 394 16.72 -15.95 -3.56
C ARG A 394 17.97 -15.50 -4.31
N HIS A 395 18.17 -14.18 -4.48
CA HIS A 395 19.35 -13.63 -5.18
C HIS A 395 20.41 -13.04 -4.23
N TRP A 396 20.25 -13.22 -2.92
CA TRP A 396 21.21 -12.79 -1.89
C TRP A 396 21.51 -13.91 -0.88
N SER A 397 21.71 -15.14 -1.37
CA SER A 397 22.24 -16.27 -0.60
C SER A 397 23.45 -16.87 -1.28
#